data_AF-W4VFF3-F1
#
_entry.id   AF-W4VFF3-F1
#
_cell.length_a   1.000
_cell.length_b   1.000
_cell.length_c   1.000
_cell.angle_alpha   90.00
_cell.angle_beta   90.00
_cell.angle_gamma   90.00
#
_symmetry.space_group_name_H-M   'P 1'
#
loop_
_entity.id
_entity.type
_entity.pdbx_description
1 polymer ?
#
loop_
_entity_poly.entity_id
_entity_poly.type
_entity_poly.pdbx_seq_one_letter_code
_entity_poly.pdbx_strand_id
1 'polypeptide(L)' 'MGETARSFLITTSNKLAKAVDEELEKQCAVLPRKEIAAASLKEKGASVVVDTLDEAFVLSNKIAP' A
#
# COMPACT_ATOMS: atom_id res chain seq x y z
N MET A 1 18.01 -2.70 12.58
CA MET A 1 17.37 -1.38 12.40
C MET A 1 16.51 -1.47 11.14
N GLY A 2 15.19 -1.64 11.28
CA GLY A 2 14.28 -1.94 10.16
C GLY A 2 13.01 -1.11 10.25
N GLU A 3 13.16 0.19 10.48
CA GLU A 3 12.06 1.06 10.98
C GLU A 3 11.45 1.99 9.92
N THR A 4 11.80 1.81 8.65
CA THR A 4 11.23 2.58 7.53
C THR A 4 10.88 1.69 6.34
N ALA A 5 9.96 0.75 6.54
CA ALA A 5 9.22 0.16 5.42
C ALA A 5 8.06 1.09 5.05
N ARG A 6 8.02 1.57 3.80
CA ARG A 6 6.86 2.24 3.21
C ARG A 6 6.27 1.30 2.17
N SER A 7 4.97 1.07 2.23
CA SER A 7 4.29 0.10 1.37
C SER A 7 3.43 0.83 0.37
N PHE A 8 3.67 0.64 -0.92
CA PHE A 8 2.88 1.27 -1.97
C PHE A 8 2.22 0.19 -2.83
N LEU A 9 0.91 0.30 -3.03
CA LEU A 9 0.18 -0.47 -4.04
C LEU A 9 -0.08 0.45 -5.23
N ILE A 10 0.42 0.09 -6.41
CA ILE A 10 0.10 0.79 -7.65
C ILE A 10 -0.68 -0.18 -8.53
N THR A 11 -1.87 0.21 -8.98
CA THR A 11 -2.73 -0.64 -9.81
C THR A 11 -3.52 0.17 -10.81
N THR A 12 -3.91 -0.45 -11.93
CA THR A 12 -4.85 0.16 -12.87
C THR A 12 -6.32 -0.10 -12.52
N SER A 13 -6.56 -0.94 -11.51
CA SER A 13 -7.90 -1.39 -11.16
C SER A 13 -8.35 -0.83 -9.83
N ASN A 14 -9.28 0.13 -9.86
CA ASN A 14 -9.89 0.67 -8.65
C ASN A 14 -10.56 -0.43 -7.78
N LYS A 15 -11.16 -1.44 -8.43
CA LYS A 15 -11.73 -2.60 -7.73
C LYS A 15 -10.67 -3.37 -6.94
N LEU A 16 -9.47 -3.55 -7.52
CA LEU A 16 -8.37 -4.25 -6.86
C LEU A 16 -7.85 -3.43 -5.68
N ALA A 17 -7.67 -2.12 -5.86
CA ALA A 17 -7.23 -1.23 -4.78
C ALA A 17 -8.18 -1.31 -3.57
N LYS A 18 -9.48 -1.25 -3.81
CA LYS A 18 -10.50 -1.35 -2.75
C LYS A 18 -10.50 -2.73 -2.08
N ALA A 19 -10.42 -3.81 -2.86
CA ALA A 19 -10.40 -5.16 -2.32
C ALA A 19 -9.16 -5.42 -1.43
N VAL A 20 -8.00 -4.86 -1.81
CA VAL A 20 -6.78 -4.95 -1.00
C VAL A 20 -6.92 -4.14 0.30
N ASP A 21 -7.53 -2.95 0.25
CA ASP A 21 -7.77 -2.13 1.45
C ASP A 21 -8.65 -2.87 2.48
N GLU A 22 -9.77 -3.45 2.02
CA GLU A 22 -10.67 -4.24 2.87
C GLU A 22 -9.99 -5.49 3.47
N GLU A 23 -9.10 -6.13 2.71
CA GLU A 23 -8.34 -7.30 3.17
C GLU A 23 -7.23 -6.89 4.16
N LEU A 24 -6.58 -5.75 3.95
CA LEU A 24 -5.59 -5.19 4.88
C LEU A 24 -6.22 -4.87 6.23
N GLU A 25 -7.44 -4.34 6.28
CA GLU A 25 -8.16 -4.12 7.54
C GLU A 25 -8.38 -5.44 8.30
N LYS A 26 -8.83 -6.49 7.61
CA LYS A 26 -9.06 -7.82 8.21
C LYS A 26 -7.77 -8.45 8.71
N GLN A 27 -6.71 -8.39 7.91
CA GLN A 27 -5.41 -8.96 8.27
C GLN A 27 -4.76 -8.19 9.41
N CYS A 28 -4.85 -6.85 9.41
CA CYS A 28 -4.36 -6.05 10.53
C CYS A 28 -5.05 -6.41 11.85
N ALA A 29 -6.34 -6.76 11.83
CA ALA A 29 -7.07 -7.14 13.04
C ALA A 29 -6.55 -8.43 13.70
N VAL A 30 -5.98 -9.36 12.94
CA VAL A 30 -5.50 -10.66 13.43
C VAL A 30 -4.00 -10.72 13.73
N LEU A 31 -3.24 -9.67 13.36
CA LEU A 31 -1.80 -9.65 13.58
C LEU A 31 -1.43 -9.40 15.05
N PRO A 32 -0.43 -10.12 15.59
CA PRO A 32 0.02 -9.94 16.97
C PRO A 32 0.63 -8.55 17.25
N ARG A 33 0.92 -7.78 16.19
CA ARG A 33 1.42 -6.39 16.24
C ARG A 33 0.50 -5.43 15.48
N LYS A 34 -0.82 -5.60 15.61
CA LYS A 34 -1.83 -4.80 14.89
C LYS A 34 -1.58 -3.30 14.96
N GLU A 35 -1.19 -2.78 16.12
CA GLU A 35 -1.02 -1.34 16.33
C GLU A 35 0.15 -0.78 15.53
N ILE A 36 1.25 -1.53 15.41
CA ILE A 36 2.43 -1.15 14.62
C ILE A 36 2.13 -1.28 13.13
N ALA A 37 1.44 -2.36 12.73
CA ALA A 37 1.06 -2.59 11.34
C ALA A 37 0.05 -1.53 10.84
N ALA A 38 -0.98 -1.25 11.64
CA ALA A 38 -1.98 -0.23 11.34
C ALA A 38 -1.37 1.18 11.33
N ALA A 39 -0.50 1.53 12.30
CA ALA A 39 0.21 2.81 12.28
C ALA A 39 1.13 2.92 11.05
N SER A 40 1.86 1.85 10.70
CA SER A 40 2.73 1.85 9.51
C SER A 40 1.93 1.99 8.22
N LEU A 41 0.79 1.31 8.09
CA LEU A 41 -0.07 1.45 6.90
C LEU A 41 -0.72 2.84 6.84
N LYS A 42 -1.16 3.39 7.97
CA LYS A 42 -1.79 4.71 8.03
C LYS A 42 -0.81 5.85 7.77
N GLU A 43 0.41 5.77 8.29
CA GLU A 43 1.41 6.84 8.15
C GLU A 43 2.31 6.67 6.92
N LYS A 44 2.50 5.44 6.43
CA LYS A 44 3.51 5.12 5.42
C LYS A 44 2.99 4.25 4.26
N GLY A 45 1.74 3.83 4.30
CA GLY A 45 1.07 3.10 3.23
C GLY A 45 0.31 4.02 2.28
N ALA A 46 0.31 3.72 0.99
CA ALA A 46 -0.58 4.38 0.03
C ALA A 46 -0.97 3.45 -1.12
N SER A 47 -2.23 3.55 -1.53
CA SER A 47 -2.79 2.87 -2.71
C SER A 47 -2.98 3.90 -3.81
N VAL A 48 -2.35 3.70 -4.97
CA VAL A 48 -2.44 4.59 -6.12
C VAL A 48 -3.09 3.85 -7.28
N VAL A 49 -4.18 4.43 -7.79
CA VAL A 49 -4.84 3.96 -9.01
C VAL A 49 -4.38 4.83 -10.17
N VAL A 50 -3.91 4.20 -11.23
CA VAL A 50 -3.45 4.86 -12.47
C VAL A 50 -4.26 4.36 -13.66
N ASP A 51 -4.34 5.11 -14.75
CA ASP A 51 -5.12 4.67 -15.93
C ASP A 51 -4.36 3.61 -16.73
N THR A 52 -3.03 3.65 -16.73
CA THR A 52 -2.18 2.75 -17.52
C THR A 52 -1.01 2.17 -16.75
N LEU A 53 -0.49 1.03 -17.22
CA LEU A 53 0.72 0.42 -16.65
C LEU A 53 1.97 1.30 -16.86
N ASP A 54 2.01 2.09 -17.93
CA ASP A 54 3.12 3.01 -18.19
C ASP A 54 3.23 4.08 -17.09
N GLU A 55 2.09 4.68 -16.71
CA GLU A 55 2.02 5.58 -15.57
C GLU A 55 2.42 4.89 -14.26
N ALA A 56 2.06 3.61 -14.08
CA ALA A 56 2.49 2.84 -12.92
C ALA A 56 4.03 2.75 -12.82
N PHE A 57 4.70 2.50 -13.95
CA PHE A 57 6.15 2.46 -14.04
C PHE A 57 6.80 3.81 -13.75
N VAL A 58 6.29 4.89 -14.34
CA VAL A 58 6.79 6.25 -14.10
C VAL A 58 6.66 6.61 -12.62
N LEU A 59 5.52 6.30 -12.01
CA LEU A 59 5.28 6.61 -10.61
C LEU A 59 6.16 5.76 -9.68
N SER A 60 6.32 4.47 -9.98
CA SER A 60 7.20 3.56 -9.23
C SER A 60 8.65 4.08 -9.20
N ASN A 61 9.18 4.47 -10.36
CA ASN A 61 10.54 5.04 -10.48
C ASN A 61 10.70 6.38 -9.74
N LYS A 62 9.63 7.16 -9.55
CA LYS A 62 9.68 8.40 -8.75
C LYS A 62 9.64 8.12 -7.24
N ILE A 63 8.96 7.06 -6.82
CA ILE A 63 8.78 6.68 -5.41
C ILE A 63 10.04 6.00 -4.87
N ALA A 64 10.76 5.27 -5.72
CA ALA A 64 12.03 4.62 -5.41
C ALA A 64 13.15 5.13 -6.33
N PRO A 65 13.86 6.22 -5.98
CA PRO A 65 15.09 6.61 -6.64
C PRO A 65 16.27 5.65 -6.35
#